data_AF-A0A5J4UPC7-F1
#
_entry.id   AF-A0A5J4UPC7-F1
#
_cell.length_a   1.000
_cell.length_b   1.000
_cell.length_c   1.000
_cell.angle_alpha   90.00
_cell.angle_beta   90.00
_cell.angle_gamma   90.00
#
_symmetry.space_group_name_H-M   'P 1'
#
loop_
_entity.id
_entity.type
_entity.pdbx_description
1 polymer ?
#
loop_
_entity_poly.entity_id
_entity_poly.type
_entity_poly.pdbx_seq_one_letter_code
_entity_poly.pdbx_strand_id
1 'polypeptide(L)'
;MIVDASAFHDLKIVDTHMFGDESVANHAGAAGRLLQDLKNAKLVVSQRGAKHMIDPQKLKQGTEQVYSKELIDKWHGEIIPVLEDRIIPINEHTVFNIGVLELLVEPTSGHAPHHVFISLFLPNEQNGTKQEKYCHGVFTGDNFAGECPFQRNHTRISAFLMPQPTPPQFDPQSWKLALIRIGQLNPQLIYLTHYGVIEFKQEMVQDVCQKLDKYVEIVDEALQMDDKDKKDGEENIPINDSYFKEK
;
A
#
# COMPACT_ATOMS: atom_id res chain seq x y z
N MET A 1 6.85 0.51 -6.31
CA MET A 1 7.79 1.40 -7.04
C MET A 1 7.64 1.25 -8.56
N ILE A 2 7.11 2.26 -9.25
CA ILE A 2 7.12 2.36 -10.72
C ILE A 2 8.29 3.25 -11.12
N VAL A 3 9.10 2.81 -12.07
CA VAL A 3 10.26 3.53 -12.59
C VAL A 3 10.03 3.75 -14.08
N ASP A 4 9.78 5.00 -14.51
CA ASP A 4 9.67 5.34 -15.94
C ASP A 4 10.87 6.17 -16.41
N ALA A 5 11.64 5.60 -17.35
CA ALA A 5 12.81 6.19 -17.99
C ALA A 5 12.54 6.72 -19.41
N SER A 6 11.31 6.59 -19.90
CA SER A 6 11.02 6.69 -21.33
C SER A 6 10.34 8.01 -21.77
N ALA A 7 9.91 8.86 -20.84
CA ALA A 7 9.37 10.18 -21.18
C ALA A 7 10.10 11.31 -20.43
N PHE A 8 10.91 12.05 -21.19
CA PHE A 8 11.75 13.18 -20.77
C PHE A 8 13.03 12.76 -20.05
N HIS A 9 14.04 13.63 -20.08
CA HIS A 9 15.38 13.39 -19.55
C HIS A 9 15.44 13.12 -18.02
N ASP A 10 14.27 13.02 -17.35
CA ASP A 10 14.06 12.87 -15.91
C ASP A 10 13.27 11.59 -15.60
N LEU A 11 13.93 10.61 -14.99
CA LEU A 11 13.31 9.37 -14.51
C LEU A 11 12.32 9.69 -13.37
N LYS A 12 11.11 9.15 -13.39
CA LYS A 12 10.19 9.30 -12.24
C LYS A 12 10.03 7.98 -11.52
N ILE A 13 10.35 7.99 -10.24
CA ILE A 13 10.09 6.89 -9.32
C ILE A 13 8.81 7.23 -8.57
N VAL A 14 7.72 6.55 -8.89
CA VAL A 14 6.47 6.68 -8.13
C VAL A 14 6.40 5.55 -7.13
N ASP A 15 6.32 5.92 -5.86
CA ASP A 15 6.18 4.94 -4.80
C ASP A 15 4.77 4.98 -4.22
N THR A 16 4.18 3.81 -4.05
CA THR A 16 2.79 3.67 -3.61
C THR A 16 2.68 3.74 -2.08
N HIS A 17 3.74 3.38 -1.35
CA HIS A 17 3.70 3.06 0.08
C HIS A 17 5.00 3.42 0.77
N MET A 18 4.90 3.76 2.06
CA MET A 18 6.07 3.68 2.92
C MET A 18 5.67 2.98 4.24
N PHE A 19 6.35 1.90 4.61
CA PHE A 19 6.34 1.30 5.96
C PHE A 19 5.00 0.75 6.54
N GLY A 20 4.98 -0.58 6.81
CA GLY A 20 4.06 -1.29 7.71
C GLY A 20 4.24 -2.84 7.65
N ASP A 21 4.46 -3.46 8.82
CA ASP A 21 4.67 -4.89 9.21
C ASP A 21 5.66 -5.79 8.42
N GLU A 22 6.59 -6.46 9.13
CA GLU A 22 7.68 -7.45 8.83
C GLU A 22 8.48 -7.29 7.51
N SER A 23 8.07 -6.30 6.72
CA SER A 23 8.33 -5.97 5.33
C SER A 23 8.60 -4.45 5.24
N VAL A 24 9.08 -3.90 6.36
CA VAL A 24 9.04 -2.48 6.75
C VAL A 24 10.04 -1.59 5.99
N ALA A 25 10.33 -1.90 4.73
CA ALA A 25 11.05 -1.02 3.80
C ALA A 25 10.79 -1.37 2.33
N ASN A 26 9.89 -2.31 2.04
CA ASN A 26 9.85 -2.99 0.75
C ASN A 26 9.54 -2.09 -0.45
N HIS A 27 8.91 -0.94 -0.19
CA HIS A 27 8.49 -0.02 -1.24
C HIS A 27 9.42 1.21 -1.34
N ALA A 28 9.65 1.90 -0.22
CA ALA A 28 10.38 3.17 -0.18
C ALA A 28 11.83 3.09 0.33
N GLY A 29 12.21 2.05 1.06
CA GLY A 29 13.44 2.08 1.85
C GLY A 29 14.73 2.14 1.03
N ALA A 30 14.68 1.63 -0.21
CA ALA A 30 15.78 1.73 -1.15
C ALA A 30 15.76 3.01 -2.00
N ALA A 31 14.72 3.85 -1.91
CA ALA A 31 14.54 4.98 -2.83
C ALA A 31 15.69 5.99 -2.75
N GLY A 32 16.13 6.38 -1.53
CA GLY A 32 17.28 7.28 -1.38
C GLY A 32 18.57 6.70 -1.96
N ARG A 33 18.80 5.40 -1.76
CA ARG A 33 19.94 4.70 -2.36
C ARG A 33 19.84 4.68 -3.90
N LEU A 34 18.67 4.38 -4.46
CA LEU A 34 18.45 4.37 -5.91
C LEU A 34 18.66 5.76 -6.54
N LEU A 35 18.21 6.82 -5.89
CA LEU A 35 18.38 8.20 -6.38
C LEU A 35 19.82 8.70 -6.38
N GLN A 36 20.72 8.05 -5.63
CA GLN A 36 22.15 8.30 -5.73
C GLN A 36 22.69 7.84 -7.08
N ASP A 37 22.22 6.72 -7.63
CA ASP A 37 22.69 6.22 -8.92
C ASP A 37 21.89 6.83 -10.09
N LEU A 38 20.60 7.07 -9.88
CA LEU A 38 19.68 7.59 -10.88
C LEU A 38 19.64 9.13 -10.81
N LYS A 39 20.66 9.80 -11.33
CA LYS A 39 20.89 11.25 -11.12
C LYS A 39 19.76 12.17 -11.58
N ASN A 40 19.07 11.82 -12.67
CA ASN A 40 17.96 12.63 -13.19
C ASN A 40 16.61 12.23 -12.57
N ALA A 41 16.61 11.31 -11.61
CA ALA A 41 15.38 10.75 -11.11
C ALA A 41 14.72 11.62 -10.05
N LYS A 42 13.38 11.66 -10.00
CA LYS A 42 12.63 12.26 -8.89
C LYS A 42 11.70 11.25 -8.25
N LEU A 43 11.55 11.34 -6.94
CA LEU A 43 10.65 10.51 -6.15
C LEU A 43 9.30 11.20 -5.97
N VAL A 44 8.24 10.55 -6.44
CA VAL A 44 6.86 11.01 -6.33
C VAL A 44 6.21 10.32 -5.12
N VAL A 45 5.77 11.11 -4.14
CA VAL A 45 5.16 10.63 -2.89
C VAL A 45 4.04 11.58 -2.46
N SER A 46 3.17 11.15 -1.55
CA SER A 46 2.21 12.05 -0.92
C SER A 46 2.91 13.18 -0.13
N GLN A 47 2.23 14.31 0.06
CA GLN A 47 2.75 15.38 0.93
C GLN A 47 3.15 14.87 2.32
N ARG A 48 2.37 13.93 2.88
CA ARG A 48 2.65 13.31 4.18
C ARG A 48 3.88 12.39 4.13
N GLY A 49 4.13 11.72 3.00
CA GLY A 49 5.30 10.86 2.81
C GLY A 49 6.59 11.65 2.61
N ALA A 50 6.52 12.86 2.02
CA ALA A 50 7.69 13.67 1.69
C ALA A 50 8.60 13.93 2.90
N LYS A 51 8.03 14.36 4.04
CA LYS A 51 8.79 14.62 5.29
C LYS A 51 9.58 13.39 5.77
N HIS A 52 9.04 12.20 5.54
CA HIS A 52 9.64 10.95 5.98
C HIS A 52 10.75 10.48 5.04
N MET A 53 10.72 10.88 3.78
CA MET A 53 11.82 10.62 2.85
C MET A 53 12.97 11.59 3.02
N ILE A 54 12.66 12.85 3.37
CA ILE A 54 13.68 13.85 3.71
C ILE A 54 14.36 13.50 5.03
N ASP A 55 13.59 13.06 6.03
CA ASP A 55 14.10 12.62 7.33
C ASP A 55 13.43 11.31 7.77
N PRO A 56 14.08 10.16 7.54
CA PRO A 56 13.54 8.85 7.88
C PRO A 56 13.63 8.52 9.38
N GLN A 57 14.28 9.35 10.21
CA GLN A 57 14.53 9.01 11.62
C GLN A 57 13.25 8.74 12.40
N LYS A 58 12.21 9.56 12.19
CA LYS A 58 10.92 9.38 12.87
C LYS A 58 10.23 8.08 12.49
N LEU A 59 10.31 7.67 11.23
CA LEU A 59 9.75 6.38 10.80
C LEU A 59 10.54 5.22 11.38
N LYS A 60 11.87 5.29 11.29
CA LYS A 60 12.75 4.26 11.85
C LYS A 60 12.45 4.03 13.33
N GLN A 61 12.38 5.11 14.12
CA GLN A 61 12.05 5.04 15.55
C GLN A 61 10.68 4.39 15.82
N GLY A 62 9.66 4.73 15.03
CA GLY A 62 8.32 4.12 15.16
C GLY A 62 8.34 2.62 14.87
N THR A 63 9.08 2.20 13.85
CA THR A 63 9.24 0.78 13.53
C THR A 63 10.05 0.02 14.58
N GLU A 64 11.13 0.62 15.10
CA GLU A 64 11.97 0.03 16.15
C GLU A 64 11.17 -0.26 17.43
N GLN A 65 10.11 0.50 17.72
CA GLN A 65 9.20 0.24 18.85
C GLN A 65 8.38 -1.04 18.68
N VAL A 66 8.13 -1.47 17.45
CA VAL A 66 7.32 -2.67 17.15
C VAL A 66 8.22 -3.91 16.98
N TYR A 67 9.31 -3.79 16.22
CA TYR A 67 10.13 -4.94 15.81
C TYR A 67 11.52 -5.00 16.44
N SER A 68 11.86 -4.09 17.37
CA SER A 68 13.22 -3.91 17.92
C SER A 68 14.26 -3.38 16.92
N LYS A 69 15.25 -2.67 17.45
CA LYS A 69 16.34 -2.09 16.64
C LYS A 69 17.20 -3.13 15.92
N GLU A 70 17.49 -4.25 16.57
CA GLU A 70 18.38 -5.28 16.03
C GLU A 70 17.80 -5.91 14.75
N LEU A 71 16.50 -6.25 14.76
CA LEU A 71 15.83 -6.80 13.58
C LEU A 71 15.77 -5.78 12.44
N ILE A 72 15.48 -4.52 12.75
CA ILE A 72 15.39 -3.46 11.75
C ILE A 72 16.74 -3.18 11.09
N ASP A 73 17.82 -3.09 11.87
CA ASP A 73 19.17 -2.89 11.31
C ASP A 73 19.60 -4.09 10.44
N LYS A 74 19.21 -5.32 10.82
CA LYS A 74 19.50 -6.54 10.06
C LYS A 74 18.72 -6.63 8.74
N TRP A 75 17.44 -6.28 8.74
CA TRP A 75 16.57 -6.43 7.57
C TRP A 75 16.68 -5.28 6.57
N HIS A 76 16.81 -4.05 7.05
CA HIS A 76 16.65 -2.87 6.22
C HIS A 76 17.97 -2.15 5.93
N GLY A 77 19.02 -2.45 6.70
CA GLY A 77 20.29 -1.75 6.59
C GLY A 77 20.13 -0.24 6.79
N GLU A 78 20.98 0.54 6.12
CA GLU A 78 20.92 2.00 6.18
C GLU A 78 19.84 2.56 5.23
N ILE A 79 18.84 3.24 5.80
CA ILE A 79 17.84 3.99 5.04
C ILE A 79 18.42 5.36 4.70
N ILE A 80 18.74 5.55 3.42
CA ILE A 80 19.32 6.79 2.91
C ILE A 80 18.23 7.86 2.73
N PRO A 81 18.37 9.06 3.32
CA PRO A 81 17.46 10.17 3.07
C PRO A 81 17.46 10.64 1.61
N VAL A 82 16.35 11.19 1.17
CA VAL A 82 16.18 11.80 -0.16
C VAL A 82 16.28 13.31 -0.04
N LEU A 83 17.08 13.93 -0.91
CA LEU A 83 17.17 15.39 -0.99
C LEU A 83 15.81 15.99 -1.37
N GLU A 84 15.41 17.08 -0.72
CA GLU A 84 14.09 17.70 -0.90
C GLU A 84 13.80 18.10 -2.35
N ASP A 85 14.82 18.59 -3.08
CA ASP A 85 14.73 18.96 -4.50
C ASP A 85 14.54 17.77 -5.46
N ARG A 86 14.78 16.55 -4.96
CA ARG A 86 14.55 15.28 -5.65
C ARG A 86 13.17 14.69 -5.36
N ILE A 87 12.32 15.36 -4.59
CA ILE A 87 10.97 14.91 -4.24
C ILE A 87 9.91 15.71 -4.99
N ILE A 88 8.88 15.03 -5.48
CA ILE A 88 7.65 15.63 -6.01
C ILE A 88 6.51 15.23 -5.06
N PRO A 89 6.09 16.12 -4.15
CA PRO A 89 4.91 15.90 -3.32
C PRO A 89 3.65 16.02 -4.19
N ILE A 90 2.79 15.02 -4.17
CA ILE A 90 1.53 15.03 -4.93
C ILE A 90 0.37 15.62 -4.13
N ASN A 91 -0.59 16.17 -4.86
CA ASN A 91 -1.93 16.53 -4.39
C ASN A 91 -2.97 15.53 -4.90
N GLU A 92 -4.22 15.67 -4.45
CA GLU A 92 -5.35 15.03 -5.13
C GLU A 92 -5.34 15.38 -6.62
N HIS A 93 -5.67 14.39 -7.44
CA HIS A 93 -5.73 14.50 -8.90
C HIS A 93 -4.42 14.91 -9.60
N THR A 94 -3.26 14.52 -9.04
CA THR A 94 -1.98 14.78 -9.70
C THR A 94 -1.80 13.87 -10.91
N VAL A 95 -1.56 14.47 -12.09
CA VAL A 95 -1.48 13.73 -13.36
C VAL A 95 -0.07 13.79 -13.95
N PHE A 96 0.42 12.64 -14.42
CA PHE A 96 1.63 12.51 -15.22
C PHE A 96 1.30 11.89 -16.58
N ASN A 97 1.74 12.55 -17.66
CA ASN A 97 1.58 12.04 -19.02
C ASN A 97 2.89 11.40 -19.50
N ILE A 98 2.81 10.17 -20.00
CA ILE A 98 3.93 9.36 -20.49
C ILE A 98 3.57 8.85 -21.89
N GLY A 99 3.93 9.60 -22.92
CA GLY A 99 3.50 9.31 -24.29
C GLY A 99 1.97 9.34 -24.41
N VAL A 100 1.37 8.18 -24.71
CA VAL A 100 -0.10 8.01 -24.80
C VAL A 100 -0.75 7.63 -23.45
N LEU A 101 0.06 7.30 -22.46
CA LEU A 101 -0.35 6.90 -21.12
C LEU A 101 -0.61 8.12 -20.25
N GLU A 102 -1.67 8.07 -19.46
CA GLU A 102 -1.88 8.99 -18.35
C GLU A 102 -1.86 8.23 -17.02
N LEU A 103 -1.03 8.69 -16.09
CA LEU A 103 -0.98 8.22 -14.71
C LEU A 103 -1.61 9.26 -13.80
N LEU A 104 -2.74 8.93 -13.22
CA LEU A 104 -3.40 9.68 -12.16
C LEU A 104 -2.91 9.14 -10.82
N VAL A 105 -2.17 9.94 -10.06
CA VAL A 105 -1.63 9.56 -8.75
C VAL A 105 -2.43 10.28 -7.67
N GLU A 106 -3.03 9.51 -6.77
CA GLU A 106 -3.94 10.06 -5.76
C GLU A 106 -3.51 9.65 -4.35
N PRO A 107 -3.43 10.63 -3.42
CA PRO A 107 -3.23 10.32 -2.02
C PRO A 107 -4.44 9.56 -1.49
N THR A 108 -4.15 8.56 -0.68
CA THR A 108 -5.13 7.73 0.01
C THR A 108 -4.65 7.42 1.42
N SER A 109 -5.54 6.85 2.23
CA SER A 109 -5.23 6.40 3.59
C SER A 109 -5.96 5.09 3.86
N GLY A 110 -5.65 4.48 4.99
CA GLY A 110 -6.26 3.22 5.41
C GLY A 110 -5.21 2.24 5.87
N HIS A 111 -4.40 1.74 4.94
CA HIS A 111 -3.20 0.97 5.26
C HIS A 111 -2.12 1.86 5.90
N ALA A 112 -1.83 3.03 5.31
CA ALA A 112 -0.92 4.01 5.87
C ALA A 112 -1.41 5.45 5.58
N PRO A 113 -1.17 6.44 6.46
CA PRO A 113 -1.66 7.81 6.25
C PRO A 113 -1.09 8.55 5.03
N HIS A 114 0.03 8.08 4.50
CA HIS A 114 0.76 8.65 3.37
C HIS A 114 0.73 7.76 2.11
N HIS A 115 -0.15 6.76 2.08
CA HIS A 115 -0.40 5.88 0.94
C HIS A 115 -0.78 6.68 -0.33
N VAL A 116 -0.41 6.17 -1.50
CA VAL A 116 -0.94 6.62 -2.80
C VAL A 116 -1.31 5.42 -3.68
N PHE A 117 -2.35 5.54 -4.49
CA PHE A 117 -2.57 4.62 -5.62
C PHE A 117 -2.28 5.34 -6.93
N ILE A 118 -2.04 4.57 -7.99
CA ILE A 118 -1.76 5.09 -9.33
C ILE A 118 -2.74 4.46 -10.30
N SER A 119 -3.58 5.27 -10.92
CA SER A 119 -4.54 4.85 -11.93
C SER A 119 -3.98 5.11 -13.32
N LEU A 120 -3.93 4.06 -14.13
CA LEU A 120 -3.36 4.06 -15.46
C LEU A 120 -4.48 4.14 -16.51
N PHE A 121 -4.49 5.23 -17.27
CA PHE A 121 -5.47 5.51 -18.29
C PHE A 121 -4.88 5.39 -19.70
N LEU A 122 -5.65 4.76 -20.59
CA LEU A 122 -5.33 4.63 -22.01
C LEU A 122 -6.37 5.35 -22.87
N PRO A 123 -6.00 5.82 -24.08
CA PRO A 123 -6.95 6.36 -25.03
C PRO A 123 -7.97 5.30 -25.46
N ASN A 124 -9.24 5.69 -25.60
CA ASN A 124 -10.26 4.83 -26.16
C ASN A 124 -10.19 4.86 -27.69
N GLU A 125 -9.57 3.86 -28.31
CA GLU A 125 -9.49 3.76 -29.77
C GLU A 125 -10.82 3.36 -30.43
N GLN A 126 -11.78 2.83 -29.67
CA GLN A 126 -13.03 2.29 -30.24
C GLN A 126 -14.03 3.37 -30.68
N ASN A 127 -13.92 4.61 -30.18
CA ASN A 127 -14.90 5.68 -30.44
C ASN A 127 -14.43 6.77 -31.41
N GLY A 128 -13.27 6.62 -32.07
CA GLY A 128 -12.83 7.51 -33.16
C GLY A 128 -12.57 8.98 -32.77
N THR A 129 -12.78 9.36 -31.51
CA THR A 129 -12.47 10.69 -30.98
C THR A 129 -11.38 10.55 -29.93
N LYS A 130 -10.25 11.23 -30.14
CA LYS A 130 -9.05 11.21 -29.27
C LYS A 130 -9.28 11.65 -27.80
N GLN A 131 -10.51 11.98 -27.41
CA GLN A 131 -10.80 12.65 -26.14
C GLN A 131 -11.28 11.72 -25.01
N GLU A 132 -11.85 10.56 -25.31
CA GLU A 132 -12.27 9.62 -24.26
C GLU A 132 -11.11 8.71 -23.84
N LYS A 133 -10.88 8.60 -22.52
CA LYS A 133 -9.92 7.67 -21.91
C LYS A 133 -10.68 6.67 -21.04
N TYR A 134 -10.11 5.49 -20.85
CA TYR A 134 -10.62 4.51 -19.90
C TYR A 134 -9.53 4.10 -18.91
N CYS A 135 -9.92 3.74 -17.69
CA CYS A 135 -9.00 3.22 -16.69
C CYS A 135 -8.63 1.79 -17.08
N HIS A 136 -7.41 1.58 -17.58
CA HIS A 136 -6.94 0.25 -17.92
C HIS A 136 -6.60 -0.54 -16.67
N GLY A 137 -5.94 0.09 -15.69
CA GLY A 137 -5.77 -0.54 -14.39
C GLY A 137 -5.27 0.37 -13.30
N VAL A 138 -5.23 -0.15 -12.07
CA VAL A 138 -4.80 0.60 -10.89
C VAL A 138 -3.68 -0.15 -10.19
N PHE A 139 -2.54 0.52 -9.96
CA PHE A 139 -1.54 0.10 -8.99
C PHE A 139 -2.05 0.51 -7.62
N THR A 140 -2.65 -0.45 -6.93
CA THR A 140 -3.46 -0.16 -5.75
C THR A 140 -2.63 0.09 -4.52
N GLY A 141 -1.36 -0.31 -4.56
CA GLY A 141 -0.65 -0.41 -3.31
C GLY A 141 -1.22 -1.52 -2.42
N ASP A 142 -1.03 -1.36 -1.13
CA ASP A 142 -1.50 -2.28 -0.11
C ASP A 142 -2.91 -1.91 0.39
N ASN A 143 -3.51 -0.79 -0.06
CA ASN A 143 -4.93 -0.44 0.18
C ASN A 143 -5.95 -1.27 -0.61
N PHE A 144 -5.56 -2.22 -1.46
CA PHE A 144 -6.53 -3.18 -1.99
C PHE A 144 -6.51 -4.45 -1.15
N ALA A 145 -5.54 -5.32 -1.43
CA ALA A 145 -5.26 -6.50 -0.65
C ALA A 145 -3.92 -7.09 -1.09
N GLY A 146 -3.32 -7.94 -0.28
CA GLY A 146 -2.40 -8.95 -0.80
C GLY A 146 -3.21 -10.08 -1.42
N GLU A 147 -2.81 -10.56 -2.60
CA GLU A 147 -3.35 -11.84 -3.06
C GLU A 147 -2.60 -12.98 -2.38
N CYS A 148 -3.28 -14.04 -1.93
CA CYS A 148 -2.64 -15.28 -1.51
C CYS A 148 -2.90 -16.40 -2.54
N PRO A 149 -2.11 -16.52 -3.62
CA PRO A 149 -2.31 -17.55 -4.66
C PRO A 149 -2.37 -18.98 -4.12
N PHE A 150 -1.64 -19.26 -3.03
CA PHE A 150 -1.58 -20.58 -2.40
C PHE A 150 -2.86 -20.95 -1.64
N GLN A 151 -3.69 -19.97 -1.28
CA GLN A 151 -4.97 -20.17 -0.60
C GLN A 151 -6.15 -20.31 -1.58
N ARG A 152 -5.90 -20.41 -2.90
CA ARG A 152 -6.92 -20.61 -3.94
C ARG A 152 -7.54 -22.02 -3.96
N ASN A 153 -7.70 -22.69 -2.80
CA ASN A 153 -8.37 -23.99 -2.59
C ASN A 153 -8.26 -25.00 -3.76
N HIS A 154 -7.08 -25.13 -4.38
CA HIS A 154 -6.84 -25.90 -5.62
C HIS A 154 -7.71 -25.56 -6.84
N THR A 155 -8.71 -24.69 -6.75
CA THR A 155 -9.68 -24.42 -7.83
C THR A 155 -9.20 -23.34 -8.80
N ARG A 156 -8.35 -22.39 -8.38
CA ARG A 156 -7.94 -21.20 -9.16
C ARG A 156 -9.11 -20.34 -9.67
N ILE A 157 -10.32 -20.51 -9.13
CA ILE A 157 -11.55 -19.87 -9.65
C ILE A 157 -11.69 -18.41 -9.18
N SER A 158 -11.16 -18.07 -8.00
CA SER A 158 -11.22 -16.72 -7.44
C SER A 158 -9.92 -16.32 -6.76
N ALA A 159 -9.59 -15.02 -6.83
CA ALA A 159 -8.47 -14.44 -6.10
C ALA A 159 -8.80 -14.46 -4.60
N PHE A 160 -7.88 -14.97 -3.78
CA PHE A 160 -8.00 -14.85 -2.33
C PHE A 160 -7.36 -13.53 -1.90
N LEU A 161 -8.19 -12.52 -1.73
CA LEU A 161 -7.77 -11.17 -1.34
C LEU A 161 -7.73 -11.06 0.18
N MET A 162 -6.56 -10.79 0.74
CA MET A 162 -6.35 -10.62 2.17
C MET A 162 -5.94 -9.17 2.46
N PRO A 163 -6.76 -8.38 3.18
CA PRO A 163 -6.33 -7.07 3.67
C PRO A 163 -5.03 -7.21 4.46
N GLN A 164 -4.09 -6.28 4.27
CA GLN A 164 -2.79 -6.27 4.96
C GLN A 164 -2.76 -5.12 5.97
N PRO A 165 -3.52 -5.17 7.08
CA PRO A 165 -3.53 -4.11 8.08
C PRO A 165 -2.14 -3.96 8.71
N THR A 166 -1.71 -2.74 8.95
CA THR A 166 -0.41 -2.47 9.56
C THR A 166 -0.56 -1.61 10.82
N PRO A 167 0.02 -2.03 11.95
CA PRO A 167 0.09 -1.16 13.13
C PRO A 167 1.03 0.03 12.89
N PRO A 168 0.84 1.18 13.58
CA PRO A 168 -0.26 1.56 14.47
C PRO A 168 -1.32 2.46 13.80
N GLN A 169 -1.18 2.75 12.49
CA GLN A 169 -1.93 3.82 11.81
C GLN A 169 -3.03 3.31 10.86
N PHE A 170 -3.44 2.06 11.05
CA PHE A 170 -4.56 1.44 10.35
C PHE A 170 -5.85 2.23 10.58
N ASP A 171 -6.55 2.57 9.49
CA ASP A 171 -7.87 3.22 9.51
C ASP A 171 -8.82 2.47 8.56
N PRO A 172 -9.72 1.62 9.07
CA PRO A 172 -10.60 0.81 8.24
C PRO A 172 -11.59 1.66 7.43
N GLN A 173 -12.00 2.85 7.91
CA GLN A 173 -12.95 3.70 7.20
C GLN A 173 -12.29 4.39 6.02
N SER A 174 -11.11 4.97 6.24
CA SER A 174 -10.28 5.52 5.16
C SER A 174 -9.98 4.47 4.08
N TRP A 175 -9.67 3.24 4.51
CA TRP A 175 -9.37 2.14 3.59
C TRP A 175 -10.58 1.82 2.70
N LYS A 176 -11.77 1.67 3.27
CA LYS A 176 -13.00 1.43 2.47
C LYS A 176 -13.28 2.55 1.48
N LEU A 177 -13.03 3.81 1.85
CA LEU A 177 -13.14 4.93 0.91
C LEU A 177 -12.16 4.79 -0.26
N ALA A 178 -10.94 4.33 -0.03
CA ALA A 178 -9.98 4.04 -1.09
C ALA A 178 -10.48 2.90 -2.01
N LEU A 179 -11.03 1.82 -1.45
CA LEU A 179 -11.61 0.71 -2.22
C LEU A 179 -12.79 1.16 -3.09
N ILE A 180 -13.68 2.00 -2.54
CA ILE A 180 -14.81 2.56 -3.27
C ILE A 180 -14.34 3.43 -4.44
N ARG A 181 -13.31 4.27 -4.23
CA ARG A 181 -12.70 5.07 -5.31
C ARG A 181 -12.18 4.18 -6.44
N ILE A 182 -11.45 3.11 -6.12
CA ILE A 182 -10.99 2.12 -7.12
C ILE A 182 -12.19 1.51 -7.86
N GLY A 183 -13.25 1.14 -7.14
CA GLY A 183 -14.48 0.61 -7.73
C GLY A 183 -15.23 1.60 -8.63
N GLN A 184 -15.14 2.89 -8.38
CA GLN A 184 -15.74 3.94 -9.22
C GLN A 184 -14.96 4.16 -10.52
N LEU A 185 -13.64 3.93 -10.50
CA LEU A 185 -12.80 3.97 -11.70
C LEU A 185 -13.11 2.82 -12.67
N ASN A 186 -13.69 1.73 -12.16
CA ASN A 186 -14.01 0.51 -12.90
C ASN A 186 -12.85 0.05 -13.81
N PRO A 187 -11.65 -0.19 -13.24
CA PRO A 187 -10.50 -0.60 -14.03
C PRO A 187 -10.72 -1.96 -14.69
N GLN A 188 -9.95 -2.29 -15.73
CA GLN A 188 -9.91 -3.67 -16.25
C GLN A 188 -9.03 -4.56 -15.35
N LEU A 189 -7.91 -4.00 -14.86
CA LEU A 189 -6.91 -4.71 -14.09
C LEU A 189 -6.60 -4.02 -12.76
N ILE A 190 -6.26 -4.82 -11.77
CA ILE A 190 -5.62 -4.35 -10.54
C ILE A 190 -4.21 -4.92 -10.48
N TYR A 191 -3.23 -4.03 -10.31
CA TYR A 191 -1.82 -4.36 -10.09
C TYR A 191 -1.54 -4.31 -8.59
N LEU A 192 -1.53 -5.48 -7.96
CA LEU A 192 -1.26 -5.61 -6.53
C LEU A 192 0.24 -5.50 -6.29
N THR A 193 0.62 -4.85 -5.20
CA THR A 193 2.04 -4.76 -4.80
C THR A 193 2.61 -6.13 -4.43
N HIS A 194 1.75 -6.99 -3.87
CA HIS A 194 2.08 -8.36 -3.50
C HIS A 194 1.29 -9.33 -4.38
N TYR A 195 2.01 -10.21 -5.09
CA TYR A 195 1.49 -11.36 -5.82
C TYR A 195 0.79 -11.10 -7.17
N GLY A 196 0.95 -9.92 -7.77
CA GLY A 196 0.83 -9.73 -9.23
C GLY A 196 -0.45 -9.04 -9.70
N VAL A 197 -0.88 -9.37 -10.92
CA VAL A 197 -1.98 -8.67 -11.63
C VAL A 197 -3.21 -9.55 -11.70
N ILE A 198 -4.37 -8.96 -11.40
CA ILE A 198 -5.66 -9.64 -11.47
C ILE A 198 -6.67 -8.82 -12.27
N GLU A 199 -7.64 -9.50 -12.88
CA GLU A 199 -8.81 -8.84 -13.47
C GLU A 199 -9.68 -8.26 -12.37
N PHE A 200 -10.08 -7.01 -12.55
CA PHE A 200 -10.98 -6.36 -11.61
C PHE A 200 -12.40 -6.87 -11.77
N LYS A 201 -13.06 -7.13 -10.65
CA LYS A 201 -14.49 -7.35 -10.60
C LYS A 201 -15.10 -6.56 -9.45
N GLN A 202 -16.29 -5.99 -9.66
CA GLN A 202 -16.90 -5.09 -8.69
C GLN A 202 -17.13 -5.76 -7.33
N GLU A 203 -17.41 -7.07 -7.32
CA GLU A 203 -17.59 -7.83 -6.09
C GLU A 203 -16.33 -7.87 -5.19
N MET A 204 -15.14 -7.70 -5.75
CA MET A 204 -13.89 -7.69 -4.99
C MET A 204 -13.84 -6.52 -4.00
N VAL A 205 -14.39 -5.36 -4.37
CA VAL A 205 -14.49 -4.19 -3.48
C VAL A 205 -15.31 -4.54 -2.24
N GLN A 206 -16.44 -5.21 -2.44
CA GLN A 206 -17.33 -5.61 -1.34
C GLN A 206 -16.69 -6.69 -0.47
N ASP A 207 -16.04 -7.69 -1.08
CA ASP A 207 -15.33 -8.77 -0.38
C ASP A 207 -14.25 -8.22 0.55
N VAL A 208 -13.39 -7.31 0.06
CA VAL A 208 -12.33 -6.70 0.87
C VAL A 208 -12.93 -5.82 1.98
N CYS A 209 -13.97 -5.02 1.68
CA CYS A 209 -14.66 -4.21 2.70
C CYS A 209 -15.23 -5.07 3.84
N GLN A 210 -15.86 -6.21 3.51
CA GLN A 210 -16.42 -7.14 4.50
C GLN A 210 -15.32 -7.80 5.34
N LYS A 211 -14.17 -8.13 4.74
CA LYS A 211 -13.02 -8.66 5.47
C LYS A 211 -12.45 -7.64 6.44
N LEU A 212 -12.36 -6.37 6.04
CA LEU A 212 -11.95 -5.28 6.94
C LEU A 212 -12.91 -5.14 8.12
N ASP A 213 -14.23 -5.21 7.88
CA ASP A 213 -15.22 -5.23 8.96
C ASP A 213 -15.00 -6.39 9.92
N LYS A 214 -14.76 -7.59 9.37
CA LYS A 214 -14.55 -8.77 10.19
C LYS A 214 -13.27 -8.69 11.03
N TYR A 215 -12.20 -8.09 10.49
CA TYR A 215 -10.95 -7.88 11.24
C TYR A 215 -11.18 -6.94 12.43
N VAL A 216 -11.90 -5.85 12.23
CA VAL A 216 -12.25 -4.91 13.32
C VAL A 216 -13.10 -5.62 14.37
N GLU A 217 -14.13 -6.35 13.95
CA GLU A 217 -15.01 -7.10 14.86
C GLU A 217 -14.22 -8.10 15.73
N ILE A 218 -13.30 -8.87 15.14
CA ILE A 218 -12.46 -9.83 15.88
C ILE A 218 -11.61 -9.13 16.94
N VAL A 219 -11.03 -7.97 16.61
CA VAL A 219 -10.20 -7.21 17.55
C VAL A 219 -11.05 -6.61 18.67
N ASP A 220 -12.22 -6.04 18.34
CA ASP A 220 -13.15 -5.48 19.33
C ASP A 220 -13.66 -6.56 20.29
N GLU A 221 -13.99 -7.76 19.79
CA GLU A 221 -14.36 -8.91 20.62
C GLU A 221 -13.22 -9.32 21.56
N ALA A 222 -11.99 -9.41 21.05
CA ALA A 222 -10.82 -9.78 21.85
C ALA A 222 -10.53 -8.75 22.97
N LEU A 223 -10.64 -7.45 22.68
CA LEU A 223 -10.47 -6.39 23.67
C LEU A 223 -11.54 -6.44 24.76
N GLN A 224 -12.79 -6.74 24.40
CA GLN A 224 -13.87 -6.89 25.37
C GLN A 224 -13.70 -8.11 26.28
N MET A 225 -13.06 -9.18 25.79
CA MET A 225 -12.70 -10.35 26.60
C MET A 225 -11.58 -10.00 27.58
N ASP A 226 -10.49 -9.39 27.12
CA ASP A 226 -9.37 -8.96 27.96
C ASP A 226 -9.81 -7.97 29.08
N ASP A 227 -10.73 -7.06 28.78
CA ASP A 227 -11.33 -6.16 29.78
C ASP A 227 -12.18 -6.87 30.84
N LYS A 228 -12.81 -8.00 30.49
CA LYS A 228 -13.56 -8.84 31.44
C LYS A 228 -12.61 -9.67 32.29
N ASP A 229 -11.64 -10.31 31.64
CA ASP A 229 -10.62 -11.14 32.29
C ASP A 229 -9.83 -10.32 33.32
N LYS A 230 -9.40 -9.10 32.97
CA LYS A 230 -8.78 -8.15 33.92
C LYS A 230 -9.69 -7.72 35.08
N LYS A 231 -11.01 -7.63 34.87
CA LYS A 231 -11.97 -7.30 35.93
C LYS A 231 -12.24 -8.47 36.87
N ASP A 232 -12.23 -9.69 36.32
CA ASP A 232 -12.48 -10.93 37.06
C ASP A 232 -11.20 -11.48 37.72
N GLY A 233 -10.04 -10.85 37.47
CA GLY A 233 -8.74 -11.20 38.07
C GLY A 233 -8.08 -12.41 37.39
N GLU A 234 -8.57 -12.82 36.22
CA GLU A 234 -7.97 -13.86 35.40
C GLU A 234 -7.10 -13.18 34.33
N GLU A 235 -5.78 -13.38 34.32
CA GLU A 235 -4.94 -12.98 33.17
C GLU A 235 -5.08 -14.05 32.07
N ASN A 236 -6.24 -14.12 31.41
CA ASN A 236 -6.41 -14.93 30.21
C ASN A 236 -6.09 -14.08 28.99
N ILE A 237 -4.82 -13.98 28.62
CA ILE A 237 -4.47 -13.47 27.29
C ILE A 237 -5.00 -14.51 26.28
N PRO A 238 -5.98 -14.18 25.41
CA PRO A 238 -6.60 -15.16 24.51
C PRO A 238 -5.70 -15.51 23.33
N ILE A 239 -4.48 -14.95 23.27
CA ILE A 239 -3.46 -15.43 22.37
C ILE A 239 -3.05 -16.81 22.88
N ASN A 240 -3.62 -17.83 22.26
CA ASN A 240 -3.18 -19.20 22.42
C ASN A 240 -1.73 -19.31 21.90
N ASP A 241 -0.79 -18.95 22.78
CA ASP A 241 0.65 -18.94 22.55
C ASP A 241 1.17 -20.35 22.22
N SER A 242 0.36 -21.40 22.45
CA SER A 242 0.69 -22.76 22.03
C SER A 242 0.76 -22.92 20.51
N TYR A 243 0.05 -22.10 19.74
CA TYR A 243 0.10 -22.15 18.27
C TYR A 243 1.46 -21.69 17.71
N PHE A 244 2.19 -20.85 18.45
CA PHE A 244 3.54 -20.39 18.11
C PHE A 244 4.66 -21.14 18.86
N LYS A 245 4.30 -22.04 19.79
CA LYS A 245 5.25 -22.80 20.61
C LYS A 245 5.52 -24.21 20.11
N GLU A 246 4.88 -24.68 19.03
CA GLU A 246 5.19 -25.97 18.42
C GLU A 246 5.65 -25.87 16.95
N LYS A 247 6.98 -26.00 16.81
CA LYS A 247 7.81 -26.39 15.65
C LYS A 247 8.16 -25.36 14.57
#